data_AF-A0A1V0DG09-F1
#
_entry.id   AF-A0A1V0DG09-F1
#
_cell.length_a   1.000
_cell.length_b   1.000
_cell.length_c   1.000
_cell.angle_alpha   90.00
_cell.angle_beta   90.00
_cell.angle_gamma   90.00
#
_symmetry.space_group_name_H-M   'P 1'
#
loop_
_entity.id
_entity.type
_entity.pdbx_description
1 polymer ?
#
loop_
_entity_poly.entity_id
_entity_poly.type
_entity_poly.pdbx_seq_one_letter_code
_entity_poly.pdbx_strand_id
1 'polypeptide(L)'
;MRRSSLAPLGEAEMEVLQHVWTSGPSTVADIHAQILQKRQVAYTTIMTIMKKLADKGYLTYEKEGNAYVYRAARPPAEVKHSLLTGILNKVFRGSPVELVESLVTYEALTEKDRAEIRNLLSSLEEDHDDDAR
;
A
#
# COMPACT_ATOMS: atom_id res chain seq x y z
N MET A 1 11.06 -24.31 -0.24
CA MET A 1 11.75 -23.15 -0.84
C MET A 1 10.97 -21.89 -0.49
N ARG A 2 11.44 -21.05 0.45
CA ARG A 2 10.82 -19.73 0.68
C ARG A 2 11.16 -18.88 -0.54
N ARG A 3 10.19 -18.61 -1.41
CA ARG A 3 10.36 -17.58 -2.44
C ARG A 3 10.61 -16.28 -1.68
N SER A 4 11.81 -15.72 -1.79
CA SER A 4 12.06 -14.34 -1.34
C SER A 4 11.17 -13.44 -2.17
N SER A 5 10.01 -13.08 -1.63
CA SER A 5 9.10 -12.16 -2.31
C SER A 5 9.71 -10.76 -2.29
N LEU A 6 9.67 -10.08 -3.44
CA LEU A 6 10.13 -8.71 -3.57
C LEU A 6 9.31 -7.80 -2.64
N ALA A 7 8.00 -8.02 -2.54
CA ALA A 7 7.09 -7.38 -1.61
C ALA A 7 6.74 -8.28 -0.41
N PRO A 8 6.64 -7.75 0.82
CA PRO A 8 6.22 -8.51 2.01
C PRO A 8 4.70 -8.82 2.04
N LEU A 9 3.95 -8.23 1.13
CA LEU A 9 2.52 -8.44 0.92
C LEU A 9 2.27 -9.04 -0.47
N GLY A 10 1.48 -10.11 -0.53
CA GLY A 10 0.96 -10.63 -1.80
C GLY A 10 -0.19 -9.77 -2.35
N GLU A 11 -0.57 -9.98 -3.61
CA GLU A 11 -1.62 -9.20 -4.28
C GLU A 11 -2.94 -9.20 -3.51
N ALA A 12 -3.42 -10.37 -3.08
CA ALA A 12 -4.67 -10.48 -2.33
C ALA A 12 -4.60 -9.84 -0.93
N GLU A 13 -3.42 -9.84 -0.30
CA GLU A 13 -3.20 -9.16 0.98
C GLU A 13 -3.22 -7.63 0.77
N MET A 14 -2.61 -7.15 -0.30
CA MET A 14 -2.61 -5.74 -0.65
C MET A 14 -4.02 -5.24 -1.02
N GLU A 15 -4.79 -6.02 -1.78
CA GLU A 15 -6.19 -5.73 -2.13
C GLU A 15 -7.03 -5.55 -0.85
N VAL A 16 -6.99 -6.52 0.07
CA VAL A 16 -7.71 -6.43 1.35
C VAL A 16 -7.26 -5.22 2.17
N LEU A 17 -5.95 -4.97 2.26
CA LEU A 17 -5.42 -3.83 3.02
C LEU A 17 -5.87 -2.48 2.43
N GLN A 18 -5.92 -2.35 1.10
CA GLN A 18 -6.44 -1.15 0.42
C GLN A 18 -7.92 -0.92 0.72
N HIS A 19 -8.73 -1.98 0.76
CA HIS A 19 -10.13 -1.87 1.15
C HIS A 19 -10.28 -1.33 2.58
N VAL A 20 -9.50 -1.86 3.54
CA VAL A 20 -9.50 -1.34 4.93
C VAL A 20 -9.03 0.12 4.99
N TRP A 21 -8.03 0.52 4.22
CA TRP A 21 -7.60 1.93 4.17
C TRP A 21 -8.67 2.87 3.64
N THR A 22 -9.46 2.41 2.67
CA THR A 22 -10.46 3.24 1.98
C THR A 22 -11.76 3.31 2.76
N SER A 23 -12.21 2.18 3.31
CA SER A 23 -13.47 2.06 4.06
C SER A 23 -13.30 2.34 5.56
N GLY A 24 -12.07 2.35 6.06
CA GLY A 24 -11.79 2.44 7.48
C GLY A 24 -12.07 1.13 8.21
N PRO A 25 -12.39 1.19 9.52
CA PRO A 25 -12.71 0.03 10.34
C PRO A 25 -13.73 -0.89 9.68
N SER A 26 -13.37 -2.17 9.46
CA SER A 26 -14.16 -3.08 8.63
C SER A 26 -14.17 -4.50 9.21
N THR A 27 -15.31 -5.17 9.12
CA THR A 27 -15.41 -6.61 9.42
C THR A 27 -15.00 -7.46 8.21
N VAL A 28 -14.82 -8.77 8.44
CA VAL A 28 -14.62 -9.73 7.33
C VAL A 28 -15.79 -9.72 6.34
N ALA A 29 -17.02 -9.52 6.83
CA ALA A 29 -18.21 -9.46 5.97
C ALA A 29 -18.20 -8.22 5.07
N ASP A 30 -17.77 -7.07 5.58
CA ASP A 30 -17.70 -5.82 4.80
C ASP A 30 -16.70 -5.96 3.65
N ILE A 31 -15.48 -6.43 3.94
CA ILE A 31 -14.43 -6.63 2.93
C ILE A 31 -14.85 -7.71 1.92
N HIS A 32 -15.48 -8.80 2.39
CA HIS A 32 -15.96 -9.87 1.53
C HIS A 32 -17.03 -9.36 0.55
N ALA A 33 -17.99 -8.57 1.04
CA ALA A 33 -19.03 -7.97 0.20
C ALA A 33 -18.45 -7.03 -0.86
N GLN A 34 -17.42 -6.24 -0.53
CA GLN A 34 -16.75 -5.36 -1.48
C GLN A 34 -16.02 -6.14 -2.58
N ILE A 35 -15.27 -7.18 -2.23
CA ILE A 35 -14.52 -7.98 -3.21
C ILE A 35 -15.46 -8.78 -4.11
N LEU A 36 -16.60 -9.25 -3.57
CA LEU A 36 -17.63 -9.96 -4.34
C LEU A 36 -18.21 -9.12 -5.49
N GLN A 37 -18.15 -7.79 -5.43
CA GLN A 37 -18.59 -6.92 -6.53
C GLN A 37 -17.71 -7.09 -7.79
N LYS A 38 -16.47 -7.53 -7.63
CA LYS A 38 -15.50 -7.70 -8.72
C LYS A 38 -15.25 -9.16 -9.08
N ARG A 39 -15.20 -10.06 -8.09
CA ARG A 39 -14.89 -11.48 -8.31
C ARG A 39 -15.44 -12.38 -7.21
N GLN A 40 -15.69 -13.65 -7.56
CA GLN A 40 -16.05 -14.68 -6.58
C GLN A 40 -14.86 -15.02 -5.68
N VAL A 41 -15.09 -15.05 -4.37
CA VAL A 41 -14.10 -15.43 -3.36
C VAL A 41 -14.80 -16.01 -2.14
N ALA A 42 -14.24 -17.06 -1.55
CA ALA A 42 -14.78 -17.63 -0.33
C ALA A 42 -14.58 -16.69 0.87
N TYR A 43 -15.57 -16.61 1.75
CA TYR A 43 -15.51 -15.80 2.98
C TYR A 43 -14.29 -16.16 3.85
N THR A 44 -14.00 -17.45 3.99
CA THR A 44 -12.86 -17.96 4.77
C THR A 44 -11.51 -17.54 4.19
N THR A 45 -11.43 -17.30 2.88
CA THR A 45 -10.22 -16.76 2.24
C THR A 45 -9.97 -15.33 2.71
N ILE A 46 -11.01 -14.47 2.73
CA ILE A 46 -10.90 -13.09 3.24
C ILE A 46 -10.55 -13.11 4.73
N MET A 47 -11.24 -13.93 5.52
CA MET A 47 -10.93 -14.12 6.94
C MET A 47 -9.47 -14.50 7.16
N THR A 48 -8.94 -15.44 6.37
CA THR A 48 -7.54 -15.89 6.46
C THR A 48 -6.57 -14.77 6.08
N ILE A 49 -6.87 -13.98 5.05
CA ILE A 49 -6.03 -12.85 4.62
C ILE A 49 -6.02 -11.76 5.70
N MET A 50 -7.17 -11.37 6.23
CA MET A 50 -7.27 -10.36 7.28
C MET A 50 -6.52 -10.78 8.54
N LYS A 51 -6.62 -12.06 8.92
CA LYS A 51 -5.82 -12.61 10.02
C LYS A 51 -4.32 -12.56 9.73
N LYS A 52 -3.87 -12.96 8.53
CA LYS A 52 -2.45 -12.86 8.15
C LYS A 52 -1.94 -11.42 8.17
N LEU A 53 -2.73 -10.46 7.72
CA LEU A 53 -2.38 -9.05 7.79
C LEU A 53 -2.25 -8.56 9.25
N ALA A 54 -3.11 -9.05 10.15
CA ALA A 54 -3.00 -8.77 11.57
C ALA A 54 -1.74 -9.42 12.19
N ASP A 55 -1.49 -10.70 11.90
CA ASP A 55 -0.28 -11.42 12.35
C ASP A 55 1.01 -10.73 11.86
N LYS A 56 0.97 -10.09 10.68
CA LYS A 56 2.07 -9.30 10.11
C LYS A 56 2.14 -7.86 10.62
N GLY A 57 1.21 -7.41 11.46
CA GLY A 57 1.18 -6.05 12.02
C GLY A 57 0.75 -4.95 11.03
N TYR A 58 0.00 -5.29 9.99
CA TYR A 58 -0.64 -4.31 9.10
C TYR A 58 -2.05 -3.95 9.54
N LEU A 59 -2.74 -4.87 10.22
CA LEU A 59 -4.06 -4.65 10.81
C LEU A 59 -4.02 -4.91 12.32
N THR A 60 -4.89 -4.25 13.04
CA THR A 60 -5.33 -4.65 14.39
C THR A 60 -6.79 -5.02 14.31
N TYR A 61 -7.29 -5.75 15.31
CA TYR A 61 -8.71 -6.03 15.40
C TYR A 61 -9.17 -6.08 16.84
N GLU A 62 -10.43 -5.73 17.03
CA GLU A 62 -11.13 -5.80 18.31
C GLU A 62 -12.47 -6.51 18.12
N LYS A 63 -12.97 -7.11 19.21
CA LYS A 63 -14.27 -7.77 19.18
C LYS A 63 -15.35 -6.75 19.50
N GLU A 64 -16.24 -6.50 18.54
CA GLU A 64 -17.41 -5.65 18.72
C GLU A 64 -18.67 -6.52 18.57
N GLY A 65 -19.32 -6.82 19.70
CA GLY A 65 -20.46 -7.74 19.74
C GLY A 65 -20.09 -9.16 19.28
N ASN A 66 -20.69 -9.57 18.15
CA ASN A 66 -20.48 -10.90 17.56
C ASN A 66 -19.47 -10.91 16.41
N ALA A 67 -18.87 -9.76 16.06
CA ALA A 67 -17.93 -9.64 14.96
C ALA A 67 -16.55 -9.15 15.43
N TYR A 68 -15.53 -9.41 14.62
CA TYR A 68 -14.23 -8.77 14.74
C TYR A 68 -14.16 -7.61 13.75
N VAL A 69 -13.86 -6.42 14.26
CA VAL A 69 -13.66 -5.21 13.47
C VAL A 69 -12.17 -4.99 13.33
N TYR A 70 -11.69 -4.98 12.09
CA TYR A 70 -10.29 -4.77 11.76
C TYR A 70 -10.04 -3.31 11.40
N ARG A 71 -8.90 -2.78 11.82
CA ARG A 71 -8.47 -1.41 11.58
C ARG A 71 -7.02 -1.43 11.09
N ALA A 72 -6.61 -0.39 10.35
CA ALA A 72 -5.21 -0.24 9.96
C ALA A 72 -4.34 -0.05 11.21
N ALA A 73 -3.31 -0.89 11.38
CA ALA A 73 -2.38 -0.80 12.51
C ALA A 73 -1.45 0.42 12.40
N ARG A 74 -1.20 0.84 11.15
CA ARG A 74 -0.29 1.93 10.79
C ARG A 74 -0.90 2.80 9.70
N PRO A 75 -0.54 4.09 9.61
CA PRO A 75 -0.99 4.96 8.53
C PRO A 75 -0.66 4.39 7.15
N PRO A 76 -1.54 4.55 6.13
CA PRO A 76 -1.27 4.08 4.78
C PRO A 76 0.04 4.62 4.20
N ALA A 77 0.38 5.88 4.49
CA ALA A 77 1.61 6.52 4.03
C ALA A 77 2.88 5.82 4.56
N GLU A 78 2.90 5.47 5.85
CA GLU A 78 4.02 4.76 6.47
C GLU A 78 4.22 3.37 5.85
N VAL A 79 3.12 2.63 5.65
CA VAL A 79 3.18 1.31 5.03
C VAL A 79 3.67 1.42 3.59
N LYS A 80 3.13 2.36 2.79
CA LYS A 80 3.58 2.59 1.41
C LYS A 80 5.07 2.94 1.35
N HIS A 81 5.54 3.81 2.25
CA HIS A 81 6.96 4.17 2.34
C HIS A 81 7.83 2.94 2.65
N SER A 82 7.46 2.14 3.65
CA SER A 82 8.21 0.92 4.00
C SER A 82 8.27 -0.09 2.85
N LEU A 83 7.15 -0.29 2.13
CA LEU A 83 7.12 -1.15 0.95
C LEU A 83 8.03 -0.63 -0.16
N LEU A 84 7.95 0.68 -0.46
CA LEU A 84 8.76 1.33 -1.49
C LEU A 84 10.25 1.26 -1.16
N THR A 85 10.66 1.57 0.06
CA THR A 85 12.05 1.47 0.52
C THR A 85 12.58 0.04 0.37
N GLY A 86 11.74 -0.97 0.65
CA GLY A 86 12.08 -2.36 0.41
C GLY A 86 12.36 -2.67 -1.06
N ILE A 87 11.56 -2.14 -1.98
CA ILE A 87 11.75 -2.30 -3.43
C ILE A 87 12.99 -1.54 -3.91
N LEU A 88 13.13 -0.28 -3.49
CA LEU A 88 14.24 0.60 -3.83
C LEU A 88 15.59 -0.06 -3.51
N ASN A 89 15.72 -0.63 -2.32
CA ASN A 89 16.96 -1.27 -1.89
C ASN A 89 17.21 -2.62 -2.59
N LYS A 90 16.17 -3.42 -2.84
CA LYS A 90 16.31 -4.77 -3.42
C LYS A 90 16.50 -4.76 -4.94
N VAL A 91 15.87 -3.81 -5.64
CA VAL A 91 15.79 -3.80 -7.11
C VAL A 91 16.66 -2.70 -7.71
N PHE A 92 16.64 -1.50 -7.11
CA PHE A 92 17.28 -0.30 -7.63
C PHE A 92 18.51 0.12 -6.81
N ARG A 93 19.03 -0.78 -5.97
CA ARG A 93 20.24 -0.59 -5.13
C ARG A 93 20.23 0.71 -4.30
N GLY A 94 19.05 1.19 -3.94
CA GLY A 94 18.89 2.43 -3.17
C GLY A 94 18.85 3.71 -4.01
N SER A 95 18.77 3.64 -5.35
CA SER A 95 18.77 4.81 -6.24
C SER A 95 17.34 5.24 -6.63
N PRO A 96 16.85 6.39 -6.12
CA PRO A 96 15.56 6.95 -6.56
C PRO A 96 15.58 7.37 -8.03
N VAL A 97 16.75 7.78 -8.54
CA VAL A 97 16.91 8.22 -9.94
C VAL A 97 16.68 7.06 -10.89
N GLU A 98 17.24 5.87 -10.62
CA GLU A 98 17.00 4.67 -11.45
C GLU A 98 15.53 4.25 -11.45
N LEU A 99 14.83 4.41 -10.31
CA LEU A 99 13.40 4.15 -10.22
C LEU A 99 12.62 5.12 -11.13
N VAL A 100 12.91 6.42 -11.07
CA VAL A 100 12.24 7.43 -11.89
C VAL A 100 12.54 7.21 -13.38
N GLU A 101 13.79 6.91 -13.74
CA GLU A 101 14.18 6.59 -15.11
C GLU A 101 13.39 5.39 -15.65
N SER A 102 13.25 4.33 -14.84
CA SER A 102 12.44 3.17 -15.20
C SER A 102 10.97 3.54 -15.42
N LEU A 103 10.39 4.38 -14.56
CA LEU A 103 9.01 4.83 -14.73
C LEU A 103 8.84 5.67 -16.01
N VAL A 104 9.73 6.62 -16.26
CA VAL A 104 9.66 7.49 -17.44
C VAL A 104 9.87 6.72 -18.75
N THR A 105 10.72 5.69 -18.72
CA THR A 105 11.10 4.93 -19.92
C THR A 105 10.10 3.83 -20.27
N TYR A 106 9.57 3.12 -19.26
CA TYR A 106 8.76 1.92 -19.47
C TYR A 106 7.28 2.09 -19.16
N GLU A 107 6.88 3.11 -18.40
CA GLU A 107 5.48 3.40 -18.14
C GLU A 107 4.97 4.51 -19.07
N ALA A 108 3.73 4.37 -19.52
CA ALA A 108 3.06 5.40 -20.31
C ALA A 108 2.60 6.54 -19.40
N LEU A 109 3.53 7.41 -18.97
CA LEU A 109 3.18 8.62 -18.24
C LEU A 109 2.39 9.55 -19.16
N THR A 110 1.25 10.03 -18.68
CA THR A 110 0.48 11.05 -19.39
C THR A 110 1.15 12.42 -19.25
N GLU A 111 0.72 13.39 -20.06
CA GLU A 111 1.22 14.77 -19.90
C GLU A 111 0.86 15.36 -18.55
N LYS A 112 -0.29 14.94 -18.00
CA LYS A 112 -0.72 15.30 -16.65
C LYS A 112 0.23 14.72 -15.59
N ASP A 113 0.56 13.43 -15.68
CA ASP A 113 1.48 12.79 -14.72
C ASP A 113 2.86 13.46 -14.76
N ARG A 114 3.37 13.78 -15.96
CA ARG A 114 4.64 14.53 -16.12
C ARG A 114 4.59 15.91 -15.49
N ALA A 115 3.48 16.64 -15.66
CA ALA A 115 3.30 17.96 -15.07
C ALA A 115 3.23 17.88 -13.53
N GLU A 116 2.51 16.90 -12.98
CA GLU A 116 2.42 16.69 -11.53
C GLU A 116 3.79 16.33 -10.93
N ILE A 117 4.55 15.44 -11.57
CA ILE A 117 5.91 15.09 -11.13
C ILE A 117 6.82 16.33 -11.14
N ARG A 118 6.77 17.15 -12.19
CA ARG A 118 7.57 18.38 -12.28
C ARG A 118 7.21 19.35 -11.15
N ASN A 119 5.92 19.54 -10.88
CA ASN A 119 5.46 20.42 -9.81
C ASN A 119 5.92 19.92 -8.43
N LEU A 120 5.87 18.61 -8.18
CA LEU A 120 6.35 18.01 -6.93
C LEU A 120 7.86 18.27 -6.72
N LEU A 121 8.66 18.20 -7.78
CA LEU A 121 10.10 18.49 -7.71
C LEU A 121 10.36 19.97 -7.41
N SER A 122 9.63 20.89 -8.06
CA SER A 122 9.76 22.33 -7.82
C SER A 122 9.31 22.74 -6.42
N SER A 123 8.25 22.14 -5.87
CA SER A 123 7.81 22.43 -4.50
C SER A 123 8.83 22.01 -3.43
N LEU A 124 9.67 21.01 -3.71
CA LEU A 124 10.75 20.60 -2.81
C LEU A 124 11.95 21.55 -2.84
N GLU A 125 12.10 22.33 -3.91
CA GLU A 125 13.14 23.37 -4.02
C GLU A 125 12.77 24.62 -3.21
N GLU A 126 11.47 24.95 -3.12
CA GLU A 126 10.97 26.12 -2.37
C GLU A 126 11.01 25.92 -0.84
N ASP A 127 10.70 24.71 -0.34
CA ASP A 127 10.75 24.39 1.10
C ASP A 127 12.18 24.42 1.68
N HIS A 128 13.21 24.34 0.83
CA HIS A 128 14.63 24.37 1.24
C HIS A 128 15.23 25.79 1.32
N ASP A 129 14.58 26.81 0.74
CA ASP A 129 15.07 28.20 0.75
C ASP A 129 14.55 29.03 1.94
N ASP A 130 13.52 28.56 2.65
CA ASP A 130 12.92 29.26 3.82
C ASP A 130 13.60 28.90 5.16
N ASP A 131 14.32 27.78 5.23
CA ASP A 131 15.15 27.39 6.40
C ASP A 131 16.57 28.03 6.38
N ALA A 132 16.90 28.77 5.31
CA ALA A 132 18.19 29.43 5.13
C ALA A 132 18.15 30.97 5.32
N ARG A 133 17.07 31.53 5.91
CA ARG A 133 16.91 32.96 6.22
C ARG A 133 16.83 33.27 7.70
#